data_AF-A0A7L7KQF4-F1
#
_entry.id   AF-A0A7L7KQF4-F1
#
_cell.length_a   1.000
_cell.length_b   1.000
_cell.length_c   1.000
_cell.angle_alpha   90.00
_cell.angle_beta   90.00
_cell.angle_gamma   90.00
#
_symmetry.space_group_name_H-M   'P 1'
#
loop_
_entity.id
_entity.type
_entity.pdbx_description
1 polymer ?
#
loop_
_entity_poly.entity_id
_entity_poly.type
_entity_poly.pdbx_seq_one_letter_code
_entity_poly.pdbx_strand_id
1 'polypeptide(L)'
;MKKFKRLYYILSYVFFILPPFIWGLVELYLERDWKVHVVSLVVNLIVLFIITLVLWILTIKNVLHVPNKEEQRQLLFGLIGNTVVYFYTFQNPMNLQNVVTIYLILLIILVVRYYLLKRKISNYELWILLPIFLLIDTLHILLTGCGFSNLGGYCVPNEVPHVVLYLLYSTIVVITIGYYAYKVYLYRRWNFWGITNITLVVLTSIFIQEIVDADEKIIGTLTIALAFFVILDFIVSIVNKVYTHRTLIFYVRTTTLLILISLLSEEDFFIGQADEDMLVLMVIVTYVSFGITILKSLLHITEEADTTKANFTIEILTEDLRNQIKENYGDVAYDYMEIGDNIYSLIAIEDNTIIGFISTYTQPLKEPLEDTMEAYINIIEVHKDYRRQGIASTLINETEHYFKRQGIPQIRAWSSMDKVEAIQLWQALNYNLSPTTIHIDSKNVNVEGYYVVKSL
;
A
#
# COMPACT_ATOMS: atom_id res chain seq x y z
N MET A 1 -13.08 -22.78 -0.58
CA MET A 1 -13.70 -21.78 -1.48
C MET A 1 -13.32 -20.30 -1.26
N LYS A 2 -12.69 -19.88 -0.15
CA LYS A 2 -12.27 -18.46 0.05
C LYS A 2 -11.29 -17.90 -1.01
N LYS A 3 -10.57 -18.75 -1.75
CA LYS A 3 -9.55 -18.34 -2.75
C LYS A 3 -10.14 -17.68 -4.01
N PHE A 4 -11.39 -17.98 -4.43
CA PHE A 4 -11.95 -17.48 -5.69
C PHE A 4 -12.66 -16.11 -5.61
N LYS A 5 -13.01 -15.62 -4.41
CA LYS A 5 -13.58 -14.26 -4.23
C LYS A 5 -12.69 -13.14 -4.76
N ARG A 6 -11.40 -13.41 -5.00
CA ARG A 6 -10.42 -12.42 -5.47
C ARG A 6 -10.24 -12.39 -6.99
N LEU A 7 -10.77 -13.37 -7.72
CA LEU A 7 -10.56 -13.47 -9.17
C LEU A 7 -11.11 -12.25 -9.91
N TYR A 8 -12.33 -11.81 -9.59
CA TYR A 8 -12.96 -10.66 -10.24
C TYR A 8 -12.25 -9.33 -9.96
N TYR A 9 -11.66 -9.20 -8.76
CA TYR A 9 -10.80 -8.06 -8.44
C TYR A 9 -9.52 -8.07 -9.28
N ILE A 10 -8.84 -9.22 -9.38
CA ILE A 10 -7.66 -9.37 -10.25
C ILE A 10 -8.02 -9.02 -11.69
N LEU A 11 -9.13 -9.56 -12.19
CA LEU A 11 -9.56 -9.35 -13.56
C LEU A 11 -9.84 -7.88 -13.88
N SER A 12 -10.45 -7.16 -12.93
CA SER A 12 -10.68 -5.71 -13.10
C SER A 12 -9.38 -4.94 -13.34
N TYR A 13 -8.28 -5.34 -12.68
CA TYR A 13 -6.97 -4.73 -12.87
C TYR A 13 -6.26 -5.22 -14.14
N VAL A 14 -6.44 -6.49 -14.51
CA VAL A 14 -5.93 -7.01 -15.79
C VAL A 14 -6.53 -6.21 -16.95
N PHE A 15 -7.82 -5.87 -16.88
CA PHE A 15 -8.48 -5.05 -17.89
C PHE A 15 -7.84 -3.66 -18.07
N PHE A 16 -7.26 -3.05 -17.02
CA PHE A 16 -6.52 -1.79 -17.14
C PHE A 16 -5.21 -1.92 -17.92
N ILE A 17 -4.49 -3.02 -17.71
CA ILE A 17 -3.14 -3.23 -18.28
C ILE A 17 -3.23 -3.77 -19.71
N LEU A 18 -4.37 -4.37 -20.07
CA LEU A 18 -4.54 -5.07 -21.33
C LEU A 18 -4.31 -4.21 -22.57
N PRO A 19 -4.83 -2.96 -22.69
CA PRO A 19 -4.62 -2.15 -23.89
C PRO A 19 -3.15 -1.81 -24.21
N PRO A 20 -2.33 -1.26 -23.29
CA PRO A 20 -0.93 -0.96 -23.58
C PRO A 20 -0.10 -2.22 -23.80
N PHE A 21 -0.44 -3.34 -23.12
CA PHE A 21 0.22 -4.62 -23.37
C PHE A 21 -0.06 -5.15 -24.77
N ILE A 22 -1.32 -5.09 -25.22
CA ILE A 22 -1.70 -5.50 -26.57
C ILE A 22 -1.06 -4.58 -27.60
N TRP A 23 -1.03 -3.27 -27.35
CA TRP A 23 -0.35 -2.33 -28.24
C TRP A 23 1.12 -2.70 -28.44
N GLY A 24 1.88 -2.90 -27.36
CA GLY A 24 3.30 -3.27 -27.47
C GLY A 24 3.51 -4.61 -28.19
N LEU A 25 2.61 -5.59 -27.98
CA LEU A 25 2.65 -6.84 -28.75
C LEU A 25 2.35 -6.61 -30.24
N VAL A 26 1.32 -5.82 -30.56
CA VAL A 26 0.96 -5.53 -31.95
C VAL A 26 2.10 -4.78 -32.63
N GLU A 27 2.68 -3.77 -31.98
CA GLU A 27 3.83 -3.02 -32.52
C GLU A 27 5.05 -3.91 -32.80
N LEU A 28 5.35 -4.86 -31.91
CA LEU A 28 6.46 -5.81 -32.10
C LEU A 28 6.25 -6.78 -33.27
N TYR A 29 5.01 -7.19 -33.55
CA TYR A 29 4.71 -8.25 -34.52
C TYR A 29 4.10 -7.73 -35.83
N LEU A 30 3.66 -6.48 -35.90
CA LEU A 30 3.00 -5.90 -37.06
C LEU A 30 4.04 -5.16 -37.93
N GLU A 31 4.69 -5.89 -38.83
CA GLU A 31 5.68 -5.32 -39.77
C GLU A 31 5.07 -4.51 -40.93
N ARG A 32 3.74 -4.40 -41.03
CA ARG A 32 3.02 -3.78 -42.17
C ARG A 32 2.33 -2.47 -41.79
N ASP A 33 2.10 -1.65 -42.82
CA ASP A 33 1.46 -0.32 -42.87
C ASP A 33 -0.02 -0.25 -42.38
N TRP A 34 -0.45 -1.24 -41.61
CA TRP A 34 -1.78 -1.28 -41.02
C TRP A 34 -1.84 -0.28 -39.88
N LYS A 35 -3.01 0.35 -39.73
CA LYS A 35 -3.27 1.23 -38.59
C LYS A 35 -3.17 0.43 -37.29
N VAL A 36 -2.03 0.52 -36.61
CA VAL A 36 -1.68 -0.21 -35.37
C VAL A 36 -2.82 -0.15 -34.34
N HIS A 37 -3.47 1.01 -34.22
CA HIS A 37 -4.61 1.18 -33.34
C HIS A 37 -5.80 0.28 -33.68
N VAL A 38 -6.17 0.13 -34.96
CA VAL A 38 -7.31 -0.72 -35.36
C VAL A 38 -7.03 -2.18 -35.04
N VAL A 39 -5.82 -2.65 -35.34
CA VAL A 39 -5.41 -4.03 -35.05
C VAL A 39 -5.43 -4.27 -33.54
N SER A 40 -4.88 -3.34 -32.76
CA SER A 40 -4.87 -3.42 -31.31
C SER A 40 -6.28 -3.41 -30.70
N LEU A 41 -7.22 -2.65 -31.27
CA LEU A 41 -8.63 -2.68 -30.86
C LEU A 41 -9.22 -4.07 -31.04
N VAL A 42 -9.04 -4.65 -32.23
CA VAL A 42 -9.59 -5.95 -32.59
C VAL A 42 -9.02 -7.04 -31.67
N VAL A 43 -7.70 -7.03 -31.44
CA VAL A 43 -7.05 -7.97 -30.52
C VAL A 43 -7.57 -7.79 -29.09
N ASN A 44 -7.72 -6.55 -28.61
CA ASN A 44 -8.27 -6.26 -27.28
C ASN A 44 -9.71 -6.77 -27.12
N LEU A 45 -10.58 -6.56 -28.12
CA LEU A 45 -11.95 -7.08 -28.11
C LEU A 45 -11.99 -8.62 -28.14
N ILE A 46 -11.12 -9.27 -28.92
CA ILE A 46 -11.01 -10.74 -28.96
C ILE A 46 -10.59 -11.28 -27.59
N VAL A 47 -9.56 -10.69 -26.96
CA VAL A 47 -9.09 -11.13 -25.64
C VAL A 47 -10.19 -10.95 -24.58
N LEU A 48 -10.88 -9.81 -24.56
CA LEU A 48 -12.00 -9.58 -23.64
C LEU A 48 -13.14 -10.58 -23.86
N PHE A 49 -13.46 -10.92 -25.12
CA PHE A 49 -14.45 -11.93 -25.45
C PHE A 49 -14.05 -13.31 -24.94
N ILE A 50 -12.81 -13.74 -25.16
CA ILE A 50 -12.27 -15.02 -24.67
C ILE A 50 -12.34 -15.08 -23.15
N ILE A 51 -11.88 -14.03 -22.45
CA ILE A 51 -11.95 -13.97 -20.98
C ILE A 51 -13.40 -14.11 -20.51
N THR A 52 -14.33 -13.40 -21.13
CA THR A 52 -15.77 -13.45 -20.78
C THR A 52 -16.35 -14.84 -21.00
N LEU A 53 -16.04 -15.47 -22.13
CA LEU A 53 -16.46 -16.83 -22.45
C LEU A 53 -15.94 -17.85 -21.44
N VAL A 54 -14.65 -17.76 -21.06
CA VAL A 54 -14.03 -18.63 -20.06
C VAL A 54 -14.71 -18.46 -18.70
N LEU A 55 -14.93 -17.21 -18.24
CA LEU A 55 -15.63 -16.95 -16.99
C LEU A 55 -17.05 -17.52 -17.01
N TRP A 56 -17.76 -17.37 -18.12
CA TRP A 56 -19.11 -17.90 -18.28
C TRP A 56 -19.13 -19.44 -18.18
N ILE A 57 -18.22 -20.13 -18.88
CA ILE A 57 -18.08 -21.59 -18.82
C ILE A 57 -17.74 -22.06 -17.39
N LEU A 58 -16.81 -21.38 -16.71
CA LEU A 58 -16.43 -21.71 -15.33
C LEU A 58 -17.59 -21.50 -14.34
N THR A 59 -18.44 -20.51 -14.60
CA THR A 59 -19.63 -20.24 -13.80
C THR A 59 -20.70 -21.33 -14.02
N ILE A 60 -20.95 -21.75 -15.27
CA ILE A 60 -21.88 -22.85 -15.58
C ILE A 60 -21.43 -24.17 -14.93
N LYS A 61 -20.13 -24.43 -14.92
CA LYS A 61 -19.56 -25.63 -14.28
C LYS A 61 -19.52 -25.57 -12.75
N ASN A 62 -20.05 -24.52 -12.13
CA ASN A 62 -19.97 -24.26 -10.68
C ASN A 62 -18.54 -24.25 -10.12
N VAL A 63 -17.53 -24.04 -10.98
CA VAL A 63 -16.13 -23.86 -10.55
C VAL A 63 -15.94 -22.45 -10.00
N LEU A 64 -16.61 -21.48 -10.62
CA LEU A 64 -16.63 -20.09 -10.22
C LEU A 64 -18.04 -19.70 -9.75
N HIS A 65 -18.13 -18.88 -8.70
CA HIS A 65 -19.42 -18.37 -8.21
C HIS A 65 -19.93 -17.24 -9.11
N VAL A 66 -21.25 -17.06 -9.18
CA VAL A 66 -21.84 -15.89 -9.88
C VAL A 66 -21.39 -14.61 -9.16
N PRO A 67 -20.86 -13.60 -9.86
CA PRO A 67 -20.31 -12.40 -9.24
C PRO A 67 -21.42 -11.63 -8.52
N ASN A 68 -21.16 -11.25 -7.27
CA ASN A 68 -22.09 -10.44 -6.47
C ASN A 68 -22.11 -8.98 -6.96
N LYS A 69 -23.00 -8.14 -6.40
CA LYS A 69 -23.14 -6.72 -6.81
C LYS A 69 -21.83 -5.91 -6.67
N GLU A 70 -20.99 -6.21 -5.68
CA GLU A 70 -19.70 -5.52 -5.50
C GLU A 70 -18.70 -5.96 -6.57
N GLU A 71 -18.59 -7.27 -6.83
CA GLU A 71 -17.73 -7.85 -7.86
C GLU A 71 -18.13 -7.40 -9.28
N GLN A 72 -19.43 -7.28 -9.55
CA GLN A 72 -19.94 -6.73 -10.81
C GLN A 72 -19.51 -5.28 -11.01
N ARG A 73 -19.56 -4.45 -9.96
CA ARG A 73 -19.08 -3.06 -10.03
C ARG A 73 -17.58 -2.97 -10.24
N GLN A 74 -16.80 -3.90 -9.68
CA GLN A 74 -15.35 -4.00 -9.93
C GLN A 74 -15.06 -4.38 -11.38
N LEU A 75 -15.76 -5.36 -11.93
CA LEU A 75 -15.61 -5.75 -13.33
C LEU A 75 -16.00 -4.60 -14.27
N LEU A 76 -17.11 -3.92 -13.99
CA LEU A 76 -17.54 -2.75 -14.75
C LEU A 76 -16.49 -1.63 -14.68
N PHE A 77 -15.93 -1.38 -13.50
CA PHE A 77 -14.82 -0.44 -13.32
C PHE A 77 -13.61 -0.81 -14.19
N GLY A 78 -13.21 -2.09 -14.20
CA GLY A 78 -12.11 -2.57 -15.03
C GLY A 78 -12.39 -2.42 -16.52
N LEU A 79 -13.61 -2.68 -16.98
CA LEU A 79 -14.01 -2.52 -18.39
C LEU A 79 -14.03 -1.06 -18.84
N ILE A 80 -14.59 -0.16 -18.02
CA ILE A 80 -14.52 1.29 -18.26
C ILE A 80 -13.04 1.71 -18.32
N GLY A 81 -12.24 1.24 -17.36
CA GLY A 81 -10.80 1.43 -17.32
C GLY A 81 -10.10 1.02 -18.61
N ASN A 82 -10.38 -0.19 -19.10
CA ASN A 82 -9.85 -0.71 -20.36
C ASN A 82 -10.18 0.22 -21.53
N THR A 83 -11.43 0.67 -21.65
CA THR A 83 -11.84 1.58 -22.74
C THR A 83 -11.10 2.91 -22.65
N VAL A 84 -11.03 3.51 -21.47
CA VAL A 84 -10.36 4.80 -21.28
C VAL A 84 -8.85 4.69 -21.56
N VAL A 85 -8.19 3.64 -21.04
CA VAL A 85 -6.76 3.40 -21.30
C VAL A 85 -6.50 3.07 -22.76
N TYR A 86 -7.42 2.37 -23.44
CA TYR A 86 -7.28 2.11 -24.87
C TYR A 86 -7.26 3.42 -25.68
N PHE A 87 -8.22 4.33 -25.45
CA PHE A 87 -8.23 5.63 -26.14
C PHE A 87 -7.00 6.47 -25.80
N TYR A 88 -6.47 6.35 -24.57
CA TYR A 88 -5.20 6.96 -24.20
C TYR A 88 -4.04 6.45 -25.07
N THR A 89 -3.83 5.13 -25.09
CA THR A 89 -2.71 4.50 -25.81
C THR A 89 -2.72 4.85 -27.28
N PHE A 90 -3.90 5.07 -27.86
CA PHE A 90 -4.06 5.37 -29.28
C PHE A 90 -4.42 6.82 -29.60
N GLN A 91 -4.26 7.75 -28.65
CA GLN A 91 -4.61 9.15 -28.88
C GLN A 91 -3.88 9.75 -30.09
N ASN A 92 -2.56 9.50 -30.20
CA ASN A 92 -1.72 10.02 -31.27
C ASN A 92 -2.09 9.38 -32.62
N PRO A 93 -2.12 8.04 -32.78
CA PRO A 93 -2.54 7.42 -34.03
C PRO A 93 -3.98 7.72 -34.48
N MET A 94 -4.86 8.13 -33.55
CA MET A 94 -6.26 8.45 -33.84
C MET A 94 -6.50 9.94 -34.13
N ASN A 95 -5.47 10.80 -34.06
CA ASN A 95 -5.63 12.25 -34.10
C ASN A 95 -6.67 12.76 -33.08
N LEU A 96 -6.82 12.06 -31.95
CA LEU A 96 -7.59 12.57 -30.82
C LEU A 96 -6.73 13.69 -30.26
N GLN A 97 -7.12 14.94 -30.54
CA GLN A 97 -6.39 16.16 -30.16
C GLN A 97 -5.90 16.11 -28.70
N ASN A 98 -4.86 16.92 -28.40
CA ASN A 98 -4.18 17.15 -27.11
C ASN A 98 -5.07 17.44 -25.87
N VAL A 99 -6.39 17.32 -26.00
CA VAL A 99 -7.40 17.57 -24.97
C VAL A 99 -7.44 16.46 -23.92
N VAL A 100 -7.08 15.22 -24.28
CA VAL A 100 -7.15 14.08 -23.35
C VAL A 100 -5.77 13.73 -22.81
N THR A 101 -5.30 14.47 -21.81
CA THR A 101 -4.03 14.15 -21.15
C THR A 101 -4.16 12.86 -20.33
N ILE A 102 -3.05 12.15 -20.13
CA ILE A 102 -3.02 10.94 -19.27
C ILE A 102 -3.63 11.22 -17.88
N TYR A 103 -3.43 12.43 -17.39
CA TYR A 103 -3.89 12.87 -16.09
C TYR A 103 -5.41 13.00 -16.04
N LEU A 104 -6.03 13.47 -17.13
CA LEU A 104 -7.49 13.50 -17.25
C LEU A 104 -8.07 12.09 -17.24
N ILE A 105 -7.43 11.16 -17.93
CA ILE A 105 -7.83 9.75 -17.97
C ILE A 105 -7.75 9.10 -16.60
N LEU A 106 -6.62 9.28 -15.92
CA LEU A 106 -6.43 8.77 -14.57
C LEU A 106 -7.37 9.44 -13.56
N LEU A 107 -7.67 10.73 -13.73
CA LEU A 107 -8.68 11.43 -12.94
C LEU A 107 -10.07 10.82 -13.16
N ILE A 108 -10.47 10.58 -14.42
CA ILE A 108 -11.73 9.91 -14.75
C ILE A 108 -11.76 8.53 -14.11
N ILE A 109 -10.68 7.76 -14.20
CA ILE A 109 -10.56 6.44 -13.56
C ILE A 109 -10.74 6.54 -12.04
N LEU A 110 -10.08 7.51 -11.38
CA LEU A 110 -10.20 7.71 -9.93
C LEU A 110 -11.61 8.15 -9.52
N VAL A 111 -12.25 9.02 -10.30
CA VAL A 111 -13.63 9.47 -10.07
C VAL A 111 -14.60 8.30 -10.24
N VAL A 112 -14.50 7.57 -11.35
CA VAL A 112 -15.34 6.38 -11.61
C VAL A 112 -15.13 5.35 -10.50
N ARG A 113 -13.89 5.13 -10.05
CA ARG A 113 -13.57 4.26 -8.92
C ARG A 113 -14.29 4.69 -7.64
N TYR A 114 -14.18 5.98 -7.30
CA TYR A 114 -14.80 6.56 -6.10
C TYR A 114 -16.31 6.36 -6.11
N TYR A 115 -16.98 6.66 -7.23
CA TYR A 115 -18.43 6.52 -7.37
C TYR A 115 -18.90 5.07 -7.41
N LEU A 116 -18.23 4.19 -8.16
CA LEU A 116 -18.67 2.81 -8.32
C LEU A 116 -18.43 1.98 -7.06
N LEU A 117 -17.31 2.15 -6.38
CA LEU A 117 -16.89 1.21 -5.34
C LEU A 117 -17.22 1.67 -3.91
N LYS A 118 -17.66 2.91 -3.70
CA LYS A 118 -18.02 3.49 -2.37
C LYS A 118 -16.99 3.24 -1.26
N ARG A 119 -15.74 2.90 -1.61
CA ARG A 119 -14.63 2.69 -0.65
C ARG A 119 -13.75 3.92 -0.62
N LYS A 120 -13.30 4.31 0.57
CA LYS A 120 -12.21 5.27 0.72
C LYS A 120 -10.99 4.72 -0.03
N ILE A 121 -10.54 5.44 -1.04
CA ILE A 121 -9.29 5.15 -1.72
C ILE A 121 -8.19 5.50 -0.72
N SER A 122 -7.55 4.48 -0.12
CA SER A 122 -6.50 4.69 0.89
C SER A 122 -5.13 5.03 0.30
N ASN A 123 -5.02 5.16 -1.03
CA ASN A 123 -3.73 5.41 -1.67
C ASN A 123 -3.47 6.90 -1.82
N TYR A 124 -2.93 7.47 -0.75
CA TYR A 124 -2.45 8.85 -0.69
C TYR A 124 -1.42 9.16 -1.80
N GLU A 125 -0.66 8.17 -2.25
CA GLU A 125 0.34 8.31 -3.32
C GLU A 125 -0.20 8.91 -4.62
N LEU A 126 -1.23 8.28 -5.19
CA LEU A 126 -1.88 8.75 -6.42
C LEU A 126 -2.62 10.07 -6.18
N TRP A 127 -3.19 10.28 -5.00
CA TRP A 127 -3.89 11.53 -4.67
C TRP A 127 -2.97 12.73 -4.48
N ILE A 128 -1.70 12.51 -4.15
CA ILE A 128 -0.69 13.57 -4.03
C ILE A 128 -0.04 13.82 -5.38
N LEU A 129 0.42 12.76 -6.06
CA LEU A 129 1.18 12.90 -7.30
C LEU A 129 0.31 13.37 -8.46
N LEU A 130 -0.92 12.87 -8.59
CA LEU A 130 -1.75 13.17 -9.77
C LEU A 130 -2.17 14.65 -9.89
N PRO A 131 -2.61 15.33 -8.81
CA PRO A 131 -2.91 16.77 -8.91
C PRO A 131 -1.67 17.61 -9.21
N ILE A 132 -0.52 17.25 -8.64
CA ILE A 132 0.75 17.94 -8.91
C ILE A 132 1.11 17.77 -10.39
N PHE A 133 0.97 16.55 -10.91
CA PHE A 133 1.26 16.26 -12.30
C PHE A 133 0.31 16.98 -13.26
N LEU A 134 -0.98 17.00 -12.96
CA LEU A 134 -1.96 17.74 -13.76
C LEU A 134 -1.68 19.25 -13.74
N LEU A 135 -1.26 19.80 -12.60
CA LEU A 135 -0.86 21.21 -12.49
C LEU A 135 0.36 21.50 -13.36
N ILE A 136 1.39 20.66 -13.32
CA ILE A 136 2.62 20.88 -14.08
C ILE A 136 2.40 20.72 -15.58
N ASP A 137 1.62 19.72 -16.00
CA ASP A 137 1.20 19.54 -17.39
C ASP A 137 0.40 20.74 -17.91
N THR A 138 -0.53 21.26 -17.09
CA THR A 138 -1.28 22.48 -17.43
C THR A 138 -0.36 23.69 -17.55
N LEU A 139 0.62 23.84 -16.65
CA LEU A 139 1.60 24.92 -16.72
C LEU A 139 2.49 24.79 -17.95
N HIS A 140 2.92 23.58 -18.29
CA HIS A 140 3.68 23.31 -19.51
C HIS A 140 2.87 23.76 -20.74
N ILE A 141 1.62 23.30 -20.89
CA ILE A 141 0.73 23.69 -22.00
C ILE A 141 0.54 25.20 -22.08
N LEU A 142 0.36 25.88 -20.94
CA LEU A 142 0.21 27.33 -20.90
C LEU A 142 1.48 28.08 -21.34
N LEU A 143 2.65 27.53 -21.01
CA LEU A 143 3.94 28.14 -21.33
C LEU A 143 4.32 27.88 -22.79
N THR A 144 4.37 26.61 -23.21
CA THR A 144 4.86 26.19 -24.53
C THR A 144 3.79 26.35 -25.61
N GLY A 145 2.51 26.44 -25.24
CA GLY A 145 1.39 26.42 -26.18
C GLY A 145 1.09 25.01 -26.71
N CYS A 146 1.97 24.04 -26.45
CA CYS A 146 1.88 22.66 -26.92
C CYS A 146 1.73 21.69 -25.75
N GLY A 147 1.06 20.57 -26.00
CA GLY A 147 1.03 19.46 -25.05
C GLY A 147 2.09 18.43 -25.40
N PHE A 148 2.06 17.31 -24.68
CA PHE A 148 2.99 16.18 -24.81
C PHE A 148 3.19 15.59 -26.22
N SER A 149 2.27 15.84 -27.16
CA SER A 149 2.44 15.42 -28.56
C SER A 149 2.49 16.62 -29.51
N ASN A 150 3.69 16.91 -30.02
CA ASN A 150 3.94 17.84 -31.13
C ASN A 150 3.55 17.25 -32.51
N LEU A 151 2.63 16.29 -32.54
CA LEU A 151 2.20 15.60 -33.77
C LEU A 151 1.08 16.39 -34.47
N GLY A 152 1.43 17.54 -35.04
CA GLY A 152 0.59 18.23 -36.02
C GLY A 152 0.85 19.73 -36.12
N GLY A 153 0.80 20.28 -37.33
CA GLY A 153 1.02 21.71 -37.65
C GLY A 153 -0.04 22.69 -37.10
N TYR A 154 -0.72 22.34 -36.01
CA TYR A 154 -1.71 23.14 -35.31
C TYR A 154 -1.22 23.69 -33.97
N CYS A 155 -0.04 23.25 -33.50
CA CYS A 155 0.62 23.93 -32.38
C CYS A 155 1.65 24.93 -32.92
N VAL A 156 1.57 26.18 -32.44
CA VAL A 156 2.64 27.17 -32.63
C VAL A 156 3.40 27.21 -31.30
N PRO A 157 4.58 26.57 -31.21
CA PRO A 157 5.33 26.56 -29.96
C PRO A 157 5.73 27.99 -29.59
N ASN A 158 5.47 28.37 -28.35
CA ASN A 158 6.02 29.59 -27.79
C ASN A 158 7.49 29.36 -27.44
N GLU A 159 8.35 30.32 -27.73
CA GLU A 159 9.73 30.32 -27.23
C GLU A 159 9.72 30.53 -25.71
N VAL A 160 9.84 29.44 -24.96
CA VAL A 160 9.99 29.48 -23.50
C VAL A 160 11.48 29.40 -23.17
N PRO A 161 12.01 30.29 -22.31
CA PRO A 161 13.39 30.20 -21.88
C PRO A 161 13.70 28.84 -21.23
N HIS A 162 14.77 28.16 -21.65
CA HIS A 162 15.15 26.84 -21.12
C HIS A 162 15.21 26.80 -19.58
N VAL A 163 15.65 27.90 -18.95
CA VAL A 163 15.70 28.02 -17.48
C VAL A 163 14.32 27.83 -16.84
N VAL A 164 13.25 28.34 -17.47
CA VAL A 164 11.88 28.22 -16.94
C VAL A 164 11.40 26.77 -17.02
N LEU A 165 11.62 26.11 -18.17
CA LEU A 165 11.30 24.70 -18.35
C LEU A 165 12.11 23.82 -17.37
N TYR A 166 13.41 24.08 -17.25
CA TYR A 166 14.27 23.37 -16.32
C TYR A 166 13.78 23.44 -14.86
N LEU A 167 13.36 24.62 -14.39
CA LEU A 167 12.80 24.80 -13.04
C LEU A 167 11.46 24.05 -12.88
N LEU A 168 10.60 24.09 -13.91
CA LEU A 168 9.33 23.36 -13.90
C LEU A 168 9.57 21.85 -13.78
N TYR A 169 10.45 21.28 -14.61
CA TYR A 169 10.78 19.86 -14.60
C TYR A 169 11.56 19.43 -13.36
N SER A 170 12.44 20.29 -12.82
CA SER A 170 13.10 20.05 -11.53
C SER A 170 12.11 19.83 -10.40
N THR A 171 10.98 20.53 -10.42
CA THR A 171 9.92 20.34 -9.42
C THR A 171 9.32 18.94 -9.51
N ILE A 172 9.11 18.41 -10.72
CA ILE A 172 8.65 17.02 -10.94
C ILE A 172 9.66 16.05 -10.36
N VAL A 173 10.94 16.22 -10.71
CA VAL A 173 12.01 15.30 -10.33
C VAL A 173 12.15 15.25 -8.81
N VAL A 174 12.21 16.41 -8.15
CA VAL A 174 12.35 16.50 -6.69
C VAL A 174 11.17 15.87 -5.96
N ILE A 175 9.94 16.17 -6.38
CA ILE A 175 8.73 15.60 -5.75
C ILE A 175 8.69 14.09 -5.96
N THR A 176 8.96 13.62 -7.18
CA THR A 176 8.89 12.22 -7.55
C THR A 176 9.95 11.38 -6.85
N ILE A 177 11.23 11.74 -7.04
CA ILE A 177 12.38 11.05 -6.44
C ILE A 177 12.29 11.16 -4.93
N GLY A 178 11.99 12.35 -4.39
CA GLY A 178 11.86 12.58 -2.96
C GLY A 178 10.76 11.71 -2.34
N TYR A 179 9.59 11.60 -2.98
CA TYR A 179 8.51 10.76 -2.49
C TYR A 179 8.87 9.26 -2.54
N TYR A 180 9.45 8.78 -3.64
CA TYR A 180 9.86 7.37 -3.75
C TYR A 180 10.99 7.03 -2.78
N ALA A 181 12.00 7.90 -2.66
CA ALA A 181 13.09 7.74 -1.69
C ALA A 181 12.57 7.71 -0.25
N TYR A 182 11.64 8.62 0.11
CA TYR A 182 10.97 8.61 1.41
C TYR A 182 10.23 7.28 1.67
N LYS A 183 9.50 6.78 0.67
CA LYS A 183 8.80 5.50 0.78
C LYS A 183 9.75 4.30 0.89
N VAL A 184 10.87 4.31 0.17
CA VAL A 184 11.93 3.30 0.29
C VAL A 184 12.56 3.35 1.68
N TYR A 185 12.84 4.55 2.20
CA TYR A 185 13.36 4.77 3.55
C TYR A 185 12.42 4.22 4.63
N LEU A 186 11.10 4.46 4.51
CA LEU A 186 10.11 3.97 5.47
C LEU A 186 10.07 2.44 5.61
N TYR A 187 10.50 1.68 4.58
CA TYR A 187 10.58 0.22 4.70
C TYR A 187 11.74 -0.26 5.60
N ARG A 188 12.62 0.64 6.06
CA ARG A 188 13.72 0.40 7.02
C ARG A 188 14.54 -0.88 6.75
N ARG A 189 14.70 -1.26 5.48
CA ARG A 189 15.41 -2.49 5.10
C ARG A 189 16.91 -2.22 4.94
N TRP A 190 17.55 -1.86 6.05
CA TRP A 190 19.00 -1.60 6.15
C TRP A 190 19.83 -2.90 6.21
N ASN A 191 19.43 -3.93 5.46
CA ASN A 191 20.28 -5.10 5.31
C ASN A 191 21.42 -4.78 4.34
N PHE A 192 22.54 -5.49 4.47
CA PHE A 192 23.72 -5.31 3.61
C PHE A 192 23.34 -5.23 2.12
N TRP A 193 22.48 -6.14 1.64
CA TRP A 193 22.03 -6.16 0.24
C TRP A 193 21.19 -4.95 -0.17
N GLY A 194 20.28 -4.47 0.68
CA GLY A 194 19.49 -3.27 0.42
C GLY A 194 20.36 -2.02 0.34
N ILE A 195 21.32 -1.88 1.25
CA ILE A 195 22.29 -0.77 1.27
C ILE A 195 23.20 -0.84 0.05
N THR A 196 23.72 -2.02 -0.29
CA THR A 196 24.58 -2.22 -1.46
C THR A 196 23.82 -1.88 -2.73
N ASN A 197 22.57 -2.33 -2.87
CA ASN A 197 21.73 -1.99 -4.03
C ASN A 197 21.53 -0.47 -4.14
N ILE A 198 21.09 0.20 -3.06
CA ILE A 198 20.88 1.66 -3.05
C ILE A 198 22.19 2.41 -3.34
N THR A 199 23.30 2.00 -2.73
CA THR A 199 24.61 2.61 -2.96
C THR A 199 25.04 2.42 -4.41
N LEU A 200 24.83 1.23 -4.98
CA LEU A 200 25.18 0.95 -6.36
C LEU A 200 24.34 1.81 -7.31
N VAL A 201 23.02 1.93 -7.07
CA VAL A 201 22.14 2.86 -7.79
C VAL A 201 22.75 4.26 -7.81
N VAL A 202 22.98 4.85 -6.63
CA VAL A 202 23.44 6.23 -6.48
C VAL A 202 24.81 6.42 -7.12
N LEU A 203 25.75 5.52 -6.88
CA LEU A 203 27.08 5.59 -7.46
C LEU A 203 27.01 5.51 -8.99
N THR A 204 26.22 4.59 -9.54
CA THR A 204 26.09 4.47 -10.99
C THR A 204 25.42 5.68 -11.61
N SER A 205 24.40 6.24 -10.96
CA SER A 205 23.74 7.46 -11.42
C SER A 205 24.67 8.67 -11.45
N ILE A 206 25.58 8.80 -10.48
CA ILE A 206 26.49 9.95 -10.38
C ILE A 206 27.75 9.74 -11.25
N PHE A 207 28.38 8.57 -11.20
CA PHE A 207 29.67 8.34 -11.86
C PHE A 207 29.57 8.11 -13.38
N ILE A 208 28.44 7.64 -13.88
CA ILE A 208 28.25 7.47 -15.33
C ILE A 208 28.20 8.81 -16.05
N GLN A 209 27.78 9.88 -15.36
CA GLN A 209 27.55 11.19 -15.96
C GLN A 209 28.82 11.99 -16.22
N GLU A 210 29.85 11.89 -15.36
CA GLU A 210 31.02 12.78 -15.46
C GLU A 210 32.19 12.19 -16.27
N ILE A 211 32.28 10.87 -16.42
CA ILE A 211 33.56 10.23 -16.79
C ILE A 211 33.52 9.55 -18.15
N VAL A 212 32.34 9.17 -18.64
CA VAL A 212 32.23 8.32 -19.82
C VAL A 212 31.16 8.90 -20.73
N ASP A 213 31.57 9.31 -21.93
CA ASP A 213 30.71 9.47 -23.11
C ASP A 213 30.18 8.08 -23.47
N ALA A 214 29.33 7.57 -22.60
CA ALA A 214 29.02 6.17 -22.49
C ALA A 214 27.91 5.89 -23.50
N ASP A 215 28.30 5.40 -24.68
CA ASP A 215 27.42 4.77 -25.66
C ASP A 215 26.20 4.15 -24.95
N GLU A 216 24.99 4.35 -25.47
CA GLU A 216 23.69 3.79 -24.97
C GLU A 216 23.82 2.35 -24.43
N LYS A 217 24.76 1.57 -24.99
CA LYS A 217 25.15 0.23 -24.57
C LYS A 217 25.59 0.12 -23.11
N ILE A 218 26.33 1.07 -22.54
CA ILE A 218 26.79 1.03 -21.14
C ILE A 218 25.61 1.32 -20.20
N ILE A 219 24.80 2.34 -20.51
CA ILE A 219 23.57 2.65 -19.76
C ILE A 219 22.60 1.47 -19.79
N GLY A 220 22.42 0.86 -20.97
CA GLY A 220 21.63 -0.36 -21.13
C GLY A 220 22.20 -1.55 -20.34
N THR A 221 23.50 -1.80 -20.43
CA THR A 221 24.18 -2.90 -19.70
C THR A 221 24.02 -2.73 -18.19
N LEU A 222 24.12 -1.51 -17.72
CA LEU A 222 24.10 -1.19 -16.31
C LEU A 222 22.67 -1.21 -15.74
N THR A 223 21.69 -0.79 -16.53
CA THR A 223 20.25 -0.97 -16.25
C THR A 223 19.90 -2.46 -16.15
N ILE A 224 20.42 -3.29 -17.07
CA ILE A 224 20.24 -4.75 -17.03
C ILE A 224 20.91 -5.36 -15.79
N ALA A 225 22.14 -4.94 -15.47
CA ALA A 225 22.88 -5.44 -14.31
C ALA A 225 22.19 -5.07 -12.99
N LEU A 226 21.69 -3.84 -12.86
CA LEU A 226 20.96 -3.37 -11.68
C LEU A 226 19.62 -4.09 -11.51
N ALA A 227 18.87 -4.30 -12.59
CA ALA A 227 17.67 -5.13 -12.56
C ALA A 227 17.99 -6.57 -12.13
N PHE A 228 19.11 -7.13 -12.60
CA PHE A 228 19.57 -8.46 -12.20
C PHE A 228 19.88 -8.54 -10.69
N PHE A 229 20.58 -7.56 -10.11
CA PHE A 229 20.88 -7.55 -8.67
C PHE A 229 19.60 -7.45 -7.81
N VAL A 230 18.61 -6.67 -8.25
CA VAL A 230 17.30 -6.60 -7.58
C VAL A 230 16.58 -7.95 -7.64
N ILE A 231 16.61 -8.63 -8.80
CA ILE A 231 16.02 -9.96 -8.96
C ILE A 231 16.75 -10.99 -8.09
N LEU A 232 18.09 -10.95 -8.04
CA LEU A 232 18.89 -11.88 -7.25
C LEU A 232 18.59 -11.72 -5.75
N ASP A 233 18.57 -10.50 -5.22
CA ASP A 233 18.25 -10.22 -3.81
C ASP A 233 16.79 -10.61 -3.47
N PHE A 234 15.87 -10.47 -4.42
CA PHE A 234 14.51 -10.99 -4.32
C PHE A 234 14.47 -12.52 -4.23
N ILE A 235 15.21 -13.23 -5.10
CA ILE A 235 15.32 -14.70 -5.07
C ILE A 235 15.95 -15.16 -3.76
N VAL A 236 17.05 -14.55 -3.32
CA VAL A 236 17.71 -14.85 -2.04
C VAL A 236 16.76 -14.62 -0.87
N SER A 237 15.96 -13.54 -0.89
CA SER A 237 14.94 -13.28 0.12
C SER A 237 13.88 -14.38 0.18
N ILE A 238 13.48 -14.94 -0.97
CA ILE A 238 12.55 -16.08 -1.04
C ILE A 238 13.20 -17.35 -0.49
N VAL A 239 14.41 -17.68 -0.95
CA VAL A 239 15.14 -18.89 -0.55
C VAL A 239 15.40 -18.92 0.96
N ASN A 240 15.79 -17.77 1.53
CA ASN A 240 16.05 -17.65 2.96
C ASN A 240 14.77 -17.51 3.82
N LYS A 241 13.58 -17.58 3.21
CA LYS A 241 12.27 -17.40 3.89
C LYS A 241 12.13 -16.07 4.65
N VAL A 242 12.90 -15.05 4.27
CA VAL A 242 12.82 -13.67 4.81
C VAL A 242 11.83 -12.81 4.00
N TYR A 243 11.25 -13.38 2.94
CA TYR A 243 10.30 -12.71 2.06
C TYR A 243 9.02 -12.31 2.82
N THR A 244 8.67 -11.03 2.70
CA THR A 244 7.35 -10.51 3.05
C THR A 244 6.74 -9.86 1.82
N HIS A 245 5.41 -9.77 1.73
CA HIS A 245 4.79 -9.06 0.61
C HIS A 245 5.22 -7.56 0.53
N ARG A 246 5.65 -6.96 1.65
CA ARG A 246 6.26 -5.62 1.70
C ARG A 246 7.61 -5.58 0.97
N THR A 247 8.39 -6.66 1.04
CA THR A 247 9.66 -6.82 0.32
C THR A 247 9.49 -6.64 -1.19
N LEU A 248 8.42 -7.18 -1.78
CA LEU A 248 8.15 -7.02 -3.21
C LEU A 248 7.94 -5.55 -3.59
N ILE A 249 7.14 -4.81 -2.81
CA ILE A 249 6.89 -3.38 -3.07
C ILE A 249 8.17 -2.56 -2.95
N PHE A 250 9.01 -2.87 -1.96
CA PHE A 250 10.31 -2.24 -1.81
C PHE A 250 11.12 -2.38 -3.11
N TYR A 251 11.26 -3.59 -3.65
CA TYR A 251 12.02 -3.79 -4.89
C TYR A 251 11.40 -3.09 -6.08
N VAL A 252 10.07 -3.16 -6.27
CA VAL A 252 9.39 -2.44 -7.35
C VAL A 252 9.69 -0.94 -7.29
N ARG A 253 9.65 -0.33 -6.09
CA ARG A 253 9.97 1.10 -5.91
C ARG A 253 11.44 1.40 -6.18
N THR A 254 12.37 0.57 -5.71
CA THR A 254 13.81 0.74 -5.95
C THR A 254 14.15 0.61 -7.43
N THR A 255 13.59 -0.39 -8.13
CA THR A 255 13.73 -0.55 -9.59
C THR A 255 13.14 0.63 -10.35
N THR A 256 12.03 1.19 -9.85
CA THR A 256 11.46 2.38 -10.48
C THR A 256 12.36 3.59 -10.31
N LEU A 257 12.89 3.81 -9.10
CA LEU A 257 13.84 4.88 -8.83
C LEU A 257 15.05 4.78 -9.77
N LEU A 258 15.54 3.56 -9.98
CA LEU A 258 16.62 3.26 -10.93
C LEU A 258 16.28 3.70 -12.35
N ILE A 259 15.15 3.22 -12.87
CA ILE A 259 14.70 3.56 -14.23
C ILE A 259 14.54 5.08 -14.38
N LEU A 260 13.96 5.74 -13.38
CA LEU A 260 13.78 7.19 -13.42
C LEU A 260 15.11 7.95 -13.46
N ILE A 261 16.10 7.53 -12.67
CA ILE A 261 17.39 8.21 -12.69
C ILE A 261 18.14 7.91 -14.00
N SER A 262 18.03 6.70 -14.55
CA SER A 262 18.60 6.38 -15.86
C SER A 262 18.00 7.26 -16.96
N LEU A 263 16.67 7.39 -17.01
CA LEU A 263 15.99 8.25 -17.99
C LEU A 263 16.36 9.71 -17.81
N LEU A 264 16.42 10.21 -16.57
CA LEU A 264 16.89 11.58 -16.30
C LEU A 264 18.33 11.82 -16.78
N SER A 265 19.16 10.78 -16.75
CA SER A 265 20.53 10.86 -17.24
C SER A 265 20.60 10.87 -18.76
N GLU A 266 19.70 10.16 -19.44
CA GLU A 266 19.61 10.11 -20.90
C GLU A 266 19.14 11.46 -21.48
N GLU A 267 18.26 12.15 -20.77
CA GLU A 267 17.72 13.47 -21.14
C GLU A 267 18.63 14.66 -20.76
N ASP A 268 19.91 14.41 -20.44
CA ASP A 268 20.90 15.41 -20.00
C ASP A 268 20.41 16.33 -18.85
N PHE A 269 19.47 15.84 -18.04
CA PHE A 269 18.79 16.67 -17.03
C PHE A 269 19.75 17.25 -15.99
N PHE A 270 20.77 16.48 -15.62
CA PHE A 270 21.74 16.89 -14.61
C PHE A 270 22.74 17.94 -15.12
N ILE A 271 22.84 18.13 -16.44
CA ILE A 271 23.69 19.14 -17.09
C ILE A 271 22.91 20.47 -17.29
N GLY A 272 21.65 20.53 -16.84
CA GLY A 272 20.83 21.73 -16.92
C GLY A 272 19.96 21.79 -18.18
N GLN A 273 19.87 20.69 -18.94
CA GLN A 273 18.93 20.57 -20.04
C GLN A 273 17.61 19.99 -19.56
N ALA A 274 16.51 20.32 -20.22
CA ALA A 274 15.24 19.64 -19.98
C ALA A 274 14.35 19.83 -21.19
N ASP A 275 13.85 18.73 -21.72
CA ASP A 275 12.94 18.68 -22.87
C ASP A 275 11.53 18.24 -22.45
N GLU A 276 10.57 18.32 -23.36
CA GLU A 276 9.21 17.81 -23.25
C GLU A 276 9.17 16.32 -22.94
N ASP A 277 10.18 15.55 -23.35
CA ASP A 277 10.34 14.13 -23.05
C ASP A 277 10.44 13.85 -21.53
N MET A 278 10.81 14.83 -20.72
CA MET A 278 10.77 14.73 -19.25
C MET A 278 9.37 14.50 -18.69
N LEU A 279 8.32 14.87 -19.42
CA LEU A 279 6.94 14.55 -19.05
C LEU A 279 6.67 13.02 -19.10
N VAL A 280 7.45 12.25 -19.87
CA VAL A 280 7.37 10.77 -19.88
C VAL A 280 7.63 10.20 -18.48
N LEU A 281 8.51 10.83 -17.69
CA LEU A 281 8.81 10.37 -16.33
C LEU A 281 7.57 10.38 -15.44
N MET A 282 6.73 11.40 -15.56
CA MET A 282 5.48 11.51 -14.81
C MET A 282 4.52 10.38 -15.16
N VAL A 283 4.45 10.03 -16.45
CA VAL A 283 3.67 8.89 -16.94
C VAL A 283 4.15 7.60 -16.29
N ILE A 284 5.47 7.32 -16.38
CA ILE A 284 6.09 6.12 -15.81
C ILE A 284 5.80 6.02 -14.31
N VAL A 285 6.05 7.09 -13.57
CA VAL A 285 5.82 7.16 -12.12
C VAL A 285 4.37 6.84 -11.80
N THR A 286 3.43 7.44 -12.53
CA THR A 286 2.01 7.25 -12.25
C THR A 286 1.57 5.82 -12.51
N TYR A 287 2.04 5.22 -13.61
CA TYR A 287 1.79 3.81 -13.91
C TYR A 287 2.38 2.87 -12.86
N VAL A 288 3.61 3.14 -12.41
CA VAL A 288 4.22 2.37 -11.33
C VAL A 288 3.43 2.53 -10.03
N SER A 289 3.10 3.76 -9.61
CA SER A 289 2.30 4.01 -8.40
C SER A 289 0.93 3.31 -8.46
N PHE A 290 0.33 3.27 -9.65
CA PHE A 290 -0.89 2.51 -9.92
C PHE A 290 -0.65 0.99 -9.84
N GLY A 291 0.42 0.48 -10.46
CA GLY A 291 0.82 -0.93 -10.35
C GLY A 291 1.08 -1.37 -8.92
N ILE A 292 1.80 -0.57 -8.13
CA ILE A 292 2.03 -0.78 -6.69
C ILE A 292 0.71 -0.79 -5.93
N THR A 293 -0.20 0.14 -6.25
CA THR A 293 -1.55 0.21 -5.68
C THR A 293 -2.32 -1.09 -5.92
N ILE A 294 -2.30 -1.60 -7.15
CA ILE A 294 -2.92 -2.85 -7.53
C ILE A 294 -2.29 -3.98 -6.73
N LEU A 295 -0.96 -4.07 -6.74
CA LEU A 295 -0.20 -5.11 -6.07
C LEU A 295 -0.47 -5.13 -4.56
N LYS A 296 -0.51 -3.97 -3.90
CA LYS A 296 -0.92 -3.82 -2.49
C LYS A 296 -2.30 -4.40 -2.24
N SER A 297 -3.27 -4.04 -3.08
CA SER A 297 -4.64 -4.54 -2.99
C SER A 297 -4.71 -6.05 -3.17
N LEU A 298 -3.94 -6.60 -4.12
CA LEU A 298 -3.91 -8.04 -4.40
C LEU A 298 -3.28 -8.83 -3.24
N LEU A 299 -2.16 -8.32 -2.71
CA LEU A 299 -1.38 -8.96 -1.66
C LEU A 299 -1.85 -8.62 -0.24
N HIS A 300 -2.87 -7.77 -0.09
CA HIS A 300 -3.43 -7.35 1.21
C HIS A 300 -2.39 -6.72 2.12
N ILE A 301 -1.50 -5.91 1.53
CA ILE A 301 -0.46 -5.23 2.28
C ILE A 301 -1.08 -3.96 2.87
N THR A 302 -1.30 -3.96 4.18
CA THR A 302 -1.56 -2.72 4.92
C THR A 302 -0.23 -1.98 5.07
N GLU A 303 -0.09 -0.83 4.40
CA GLU A 303 0.81 0.23 4.86
C GLU A 303 0.16 0.86 6.09
N GLU A 304 0.10 0.12 7.18
CA GLU A 304 0.23 0.81 8.46
C GLU A 304 1.62 1.42 8.39
N ALA A 305 1.68 2.75 8.32
CA ALA A 305 2.87 3.45 8.75
C ALA A 305 3.24 2.76 10.06
N ASP A 306 4.42 2.15 10.11
CA ASP A 306 5.02 1.70 11.34
C ASP A 306 4.98 2.96 12.21
N THR A 307 3.93 3.06 13.03
CA THR A 307 3.49 4.29 13.66
C THR A 307 4.59 4.54 14.63
N THR A 308 5.56 5.36 14.20
CA THR A 308 6.75 5.79 14.92
C THR A 308 6.94 4.89 16.12
N LYS A 309 7.53 3.68 15.93
CA LYS A 309 7.74 2.68 17.00
C LYS A 309 7.89 3.47 18.28
N ALA A 310 6.81 3.52 19.07
CA ALA A 310 6.76 4.48 20.14
C ALA A 310 7.95 4.12 21.04
N ASN A 311 8.61 5.12 21.62
CA ASN A 311 9.89 4.97 22.31
C ASN A 311 9.74 4.21 23.64
N PHE A 312 8.86 3.21 23.68
CA PHE A 312 8.64 2.33 24.80
C PHE A 312 9.05 0.90 24.45
N THR A 313 9.53 0.19 25.46
CA THR A 313 9.73 -1.25 25.42
C THR A 313 8.54 -1.96 26.03
N ILE A 314 8.26 -3.18 25.57
CA ILE A 314 7.30 -4.08 26.22
C ILE A 314 8.09 -5.12 26.99
N GLU A 315 7.75 -5.28 28.26
CA GLU A 315 8.37 -6.24 29.16
C GLU A 315 7.29 -7.11 29.83
N ILE A 316 7.67 -8.33 30.21
CA ILE A 316 6.81 -9.21 30.99
C ILE A 316 6.81 -8.70 32.44
N LEU A 317 5.64 -8.70 33.07
CA LEU A 317 5.50 -8.28 34.46
C LEU A 317 6.37 -9.14 35.40
N THR A 318 7.18 -8.47 36.23
CA THR A 318 7.87 -9.07 37.38
C THR A 318 7.27 -8.53 38.69
N GLU A 319 7.59 -9.15 39.83
CA GLU A 319 7.12 -8.66 41.14
C GLU A 319 7.61 -7.24 41.44
N ASP A 320 8.84 -6.91 41.07
CA ASP A 320 9.38 -5.55 41.25
C ASP A 320 8.57 -4.51 40.45
N LEU A 321 8.24 -4.84 39.20
CA LEU A 321 7.41 -3.99 38.34
C LEU A 321 5.96 -3.90 38.86
N ARG A 322 5.43 -5.00 39.39
CA ARG A 322 4.10 -5.03 40.01
C ARG A 322 4.03 -4.11 41.23
N ASN A 323 5.07 -4.07 42.05
CA ASN A 323 5.17 -3.13 43.17
C ASN A 323 5.22 -1.67 42.69
N GLN A 324 5.94 -1.38 41.61
CA GLN A 324 5.91 -0.04 40.99
C GLN A 324 4.53 0.35 40.45
N ILE A 325 3.75 -0.61 39.94
CA ILE A 325 2.35 -0.35 39.55
C ILE A 325 1.53 0.06 40.78
N LYS A 326 1.71 -0.60 41.93
CA LYS A 326 1.03 -0.22 43.17
C LYS A 326 1.34 1.22 43.58
N GLU A 327 2.60 1.61 43.51
CA GLU A 327 3.06 2.95 43.87
C GLU A 327 2.51 4.02 42.92
N ASN A 328 2.48 3.74 41.61
CA ASN A 328 2.14 4.74 40.59
C ASN A 328 0.66 4.77 40.20
N TYR A 329 -0.06 3.65 40.30
CA TYR A 329 -1.44 3.47 39.84
C TYR A 329 -2.42 3.02 40.94
N GLY A 330 -1.91 2.73 42.15
CA GLY A 330 -2.70 2.42 43.33
C GLY A 330 -3.10 0.93 43.46
N ASP A 331 -3.77 0.63 44.58
CA ASP A 331 -4.08 -0.75 44.99
C ASP A 331 -4.96 -1.50 43.99
N VAL A 332 -5.92 -0.80 43.35
CA VAL A 332 -6.83 -1.42 42.38
C VAL A 332 -6.04 -1.99 41.20
N ALA A 333 -5.11 -1.23 40.62
CA ALA A 333 -4.29 -1.71 39.51
C ALA A 333 -3.40 -2.88 39.94
N TYR A 334 -2.82 -2.79 41.15
CA TYR A 334 -1.99 -3.86 41.72
C TYR A 334 -2.76 -5.18 41.90
N ASP A 335 -4.02 -5.11 42.34
CA ASP A 335 -4.87 -6.29 42.59
C ASP A 335 -5.26 -7.00 41.28
N TYR A 336 -5.42 -6.27 40.17
CA TYR A 336 -5.77 -6.85 38.87
C TYR A 336 -4.56 -7.30 38.03
N MET A 337 -3.34 -6.86 38.38
CA MET A 337 -2.10 -7.30 37.75
C MET A 337 -1.59 -8.56 38.44
N GLU A 338 -1.61 -9.69 37.75
CA GLU A 338 -1.29 -11.00 38.33
C GLU A 338 -0.07 -11.65 37.63
N ILE A 339 0.59 -12.57 38.34
CA ILE A 339 1.73 -13.36 37.84
C ILE A 339 1.42 -14.84 38.14
N GLY A 340 1.56 -15.71 37.14
CA GLY A 340 1.31 -17.14 37.29
C GLY A 340 1.36 -17.89 35.97
N ASP A 341 1.27 -19.23 36.03
CA ASP A 341 1.47 -20.10 34.85
C ASP A 341 0.42 -19.92 33.75
N ASN A 342 -0.82 -19.58 34.14
CA ASN A 342 -1.94 -19.36 33.22
C ASN A 342 -2.19 -17.88 32.91
N ILE A 343 -1.23 -17.02 33.25
CA ILE A 343 -1.36 -15.56 33.23
C ILE A 343 -0.27 -14.98 32.33
N TYR A 344 -0.65 -14.03 31.49
CA TYR A 344 0.25 -13.27 30.65
C TYR A 344 0.02 -11.78 30.87
N SER A 345 0.93 -11.19 31.65
CA SER A 345 0.91 -9.79 32.04
C SER A 345 2.09 -9.06 31.40
N LEU A 346 1.80 -7.95 30.73
CA LEU A 346 2.77 -7.12 30.03
C LEU A 346 2.72 -5.68 30.55
N ILE A 347 3.85 -5.02 30.50
CA ILE A 347 3.98 -3.59 30.78
C ILE A 347 4.65 -2.88 29.60
N ALA A 348 4.34 -1.60 29.44
CA ALA A 348 5.00 -0.68 28.52
C ALA A 348 5.84 0.31 29.34
N ILE A 349 7.14 0.43 29.01
CA ILE A 349 8.10 1.29 29.70
C ILE A 349 8.71 2.30 28.74
N GLU A 350 8.67 3.59 29.06
CA GLU A 350 9.41 4.66 28.38
C GLU A 350 10.28 5.39 29.40
N ASP A 351 11.56 5.58 29.09
CA ASP A 351 12.55 6.21 29.99
C ASP A 351 12.49 5.69 31.44
N ASN A 352 12.43 4.36 31.58
CA ASN A 352 12.35 3.64 32.87
C ASN A 352 11.07 3.94 33.69
N THR A 353 10.02 4.47 33.06
CA THR A 353 8.72 4.74 33.68
C THR A 353 7.64 3.84 33.08
N ILE A 354 6.81 3.21 33.91
CA ILE A 354 5.67 2.41 33.45
C ILE A 354 4.58 3.35 32.91
N ILE A 355 4.35 3.31 31.60
CA ILE A 355 3.37 4.16 30.91
C ILE A 355 2.09 3.42 30.51
N GLY A 356 2.06 2.10 30.68
CA GLY A 356 0.86 1.29 30.48
C GLY A 356 1.08 -0.18 30.82
N PHE A 357 0.00 -0.94 30.94
CA PHE A 357 0.04 -2.36 31.28
C PHE A 357 -1.24 -3.09 30.87
N ILE A 358 -1.12 -4.41 30.75
CA ILE A 358 -2.22 -5.34 30.50
C ILE A 358 -1.99 -6.62 31.30
N SER A 359 -3.05 -7.18 31.87
CA SER A 359 -3.03 -8.48 32.55
C SER A 359 -4.14 -9.35 31.99
N THR A 360 -3.78 -10.56 31.56
CA THR A 360 -4.68 -11.49 30.89
C THR A 360 -4.46 -12.88 31.44
N TYR A 361 -5.52 -13.59 31.79
CA TYR A 361 -5.44 -14.98 32.26
C TYR A 361 -6.27 -15.89 31.36
N THR A 362 -5.99 -17.19 31.40
CA THR A 362 -6.81 -18.19 30.71
C THR A 362 -7.84 -18.80 31.66
N GLN A 363 -9.04 -19.06 31.15
CA GLN A 363 -10.10 -19.74 31.88
C GLN A 363 -10.89 -20.66 30.93
N PRO A 364 -11.47 -21.76 31.43
CA PRO A 364 -12.38 -22.58 30.62
C PRO A 364 -13.66 -21.79 30.34
N LEU A 365 -14.28 -22.07 29.20
CA LEU A 365 -15.65 -21.61 28.94
C LEU A 365 -16.63 -22.27 29.90
N LYS A 366 -17.79 -21.64 30.06
CA LYS A 366 -18.89 -22.22 30.84
C LYS A 366 -19.48 -23.42 30.10
N GLU A 367 -20.22 -24.25 30.85
CA GLU A 367 -20.96 -25.38 30.29
C GLU A 367 -21.77 -24.96 29.04
N PRO A 368 -21.79 -25.76 27.96
CA PRO A 368 -21.23 -27.10 27.81
C PRO A 368 -19.84 -27.14 27.12
N LEU A 369 -19.03 -26.08 27.23
CA LEU A 369 -17.76 -25.93 26.51
C LEU A 369 -16.54 -25.87 27.44
N GLU A 370 -16.58 -26.53 28.59
CA GLU A 370 -15.55 -26.48 29.63
C GLU A 370 -14.16 -26.94 29.14
N ASP A 371 -14.13 -27.82 28.14
CA ASP A 371 -12.89 -28.28 27.50
C ASP A 371 -12.22 -27.20 26.61
N THR A 372 -12.91 -26.08 26.36
CA THR A 372 -12.41 -24.97 25.54
C THR A 372 -11.93 -23.83 26.42
N MET A 373 -10.65 -23.50 26.34
CA MET A 373 -10.07 -22.35 27.04
C MET A 373 -10.32 -21.05 26.26
N GLU A 374 -10.47 -19.94 26.99
CA GLU A 374 -10.41 -18.59 26.45
C GLU A 374 -9.40 -17.75 27.23
N ALA A 375 -8.85 -16.71 26.58
CA ALA A 375 -8.07 -15.68 27.25
C ALA A 375 -9.01 -14.55 27.69
N TYR A 376 -8.89 -14.09 28.93
CA TYR A 376 -9.68 -13.01 29.50
C TYR A 376 -8.77 -11.86 29.96
N ILE A 377 -8.93 -10.69 29.34
CA ILE A 377 -8.19 -9.48 29.72
C ILE A 377 -8.84 -8.92 30.98
N ASN A 378 -8.12 -8.99 32.09
CA ASN A 378 -8.57 -8.56 33.40
C ASN A 378 -8.52 -7.03 33.53
N ILE A 379 -7.40 -6.45 33.10
CA ILE A 379 -7.16 -5.01 33.12
C ILE A 379 -6.29 -4.60 31.94
N ILE A 380 -6.57 -3.41 31.41
CA ILE A 380 -5.68 -2.69 30.50
C ILE A 380 -5.73 -1.21 30.83
N GLU A 381 -4.57 -0.61 31.01
CA GLU A 381 -4.46 0.81 31.33
C GLU A 381 -3.26 1.46 30.64
N VAL A 382 -3.43 2.73 30.27
CA VAL A 382 -2.37 3.57 29.72
C VAL A 382 -2.43 4.91 30.44
N HIS A 383 -1.27 5.36 30.90
CA HIS A 383 -1.10 6.64 31.56
C HIS A 383 -1.67 7.77 30.68
N LYS A 384 -2.42 8.68 31.30
CA LYS A 384 -3.20 9.71 30.59
C LYS A 384 -2.40 10.51 29.56
N ASP A 385 -1.15 10.83 29.88
CA ASP A 385 -0.27 11.66 29.05
C ASP A 385 0.35 10.89 27.87
N TYR A 386 0.26 9.56 27.90
CA TYR A 386 0.80 8.66 26.88
C TYR A 386 -0.29 8.01 26.01
N ARG A 387 -1.56 8.39 26.22
CA ARG A 387 -2.69 7.88 25.42
C ARG A 387 -2.61 8.35 23.96
N ARG A 388 -3.26 7.60 23.07
CA ARG A 388 -3.29 7.85 21.61
C ARG A 388 -1.94 7.72 20.90
N GLN A 389 -0.95 7.11 21.55
CA GLN A 389 0.36 6.79 20.97
C GLN A 389 0.50 5.31 20.55
N GLY A 390 -0.61 4.58 20.46
CA GLY A 390 -0.61 3.17 20.07
C GLY A 390 -0.28 2.15 21.18
N ILE A 391 0.09 2.58 22.39
CA ILE A 391 0.49 1.70 23.51
C ILE A 391 -0.53 0.58 23.77
N ALA A 392 -1.80 0.92 23.98
CA ALA A 392 -2.84 -0.07 24.27
C ALA A 392 -3.01 -1.08 23.12
N SER A 393 -2.94 -0.61 21.87
CA SER A 393 -3.03 -1.47 20.69
C SER A 393 -1.84 -2.43 20.61
N THR A 394 -0.62 -1.95 20.91
CA THR A 394 0.57 -2.80 20.94
C THR A 394 0.49 -3.85 22.04
N LEU A 395 0.08 -3.47 23.26
CA LEU A 395 -0.12 -4.39 24.38
C LEU A 395 -1.15 -5.48 24.02
N ILE A 396 -2.31 -5.11 23.48
CA ILE A 396 -3.34 -6.06 23.05
C ILE A 396 -2.82 -6.98 21.95
N ASN A 397 -2.14 -6.46 20.93
CA ASN A 397 -1.62 -7.27 19.82
C ASN A 397 -0.57 -8.30 20.30
N GLU A 398 0.32 -7.93 21.22
CA GLU A 398 1.29 -8.87 21.80
C GLU A 398 0.59 -9.97 22.62
N THR A 399 -0.43 -9.60 23.40
CA THR A 399 -1.26 -10.55 24.14
C THR A 399 -2.03 -11.49 23.19
N GLU A 400 -2.65 -10.98 22.13
CA GLU A 400 -3.31 -11.78 21.09
C GLU A 400 -2.33 -12.78 20.46
N HIS A 401 -1.13 -12.33 20.10
CA HIS A 401 -0.10 -13.18 19.51
C HIS A 401 0.42 -14.27 20.45
N TYR A 402 0.53 -13.97 21.74
CA TYR A 402 0.91 -14.97 22.75
C TYR A 402 -0.12 -16.10 22.83
N PHE A 403 -1.40 -15.77 23.08
CA PHE A 403 -2.45 -16.78 23.27
C PHE A 403 -2.78 -17.53 21.98
N LYS A 404 -2.68 -16.87 20.82
CA LYS A 404 -2.81 -17.55 19.52
C LYS A 404 -1.75 -18.64 19.33
N ARG A 405 -0.51 -18.40 19.75
CA ARG A 405 0.57 -19.40 19.67
C ARG A 405 0.34 -20.59 20.60
N GLN A 406 -0.40 -20.40 21.69
CA GLN A 406 -0.81 -21.46 22.60
C GLN A 406 -2.05 -22.24 22.13
N GLY A 407 -2.64 -21.86 20.98
CA GLY A 407 -3.83 -22.52 20.44
C GLY A 407 -5.14 -22.09 21.13
N ILE A 408 -5.14 -20.99 21.88
CA ILE A 408 -6.36 -20.43 22.46
C ILE A 408 -7.23 -19.82 21.33
N PRO A 409 -8.50 -20.21 21.20
CA PRO A 409 -9.35 -19.84 20.06
C PRO A 409 -9.90 -18.41 20.12
N GLN A 410 -10.00 -17.82 21.31
CA GLN A 410 -10.60 -16.50 21.49
C GLN A 410 -10.02 -15.73 22.68
N ILE A 411 -10.13 -14.41 22.60
CA ILE A 411 -9.83 -13.46 23.68
C ILE A 411 -11.06 -12.60 23.98
N ARG A 412 -11.32 -12.35 25.26
CA ARG A 412 -12.47 -11.61 25.76
C ARG A 412 -12.05 -10.56 26.78
N ALA A 413 -12.83 -9.49 26.89
CA ALA A 413 -12.73 -8.52 27.98
C ALA A 413 -14.12 -7.97 28.31
N TRP A 414 -14.23 -7.19 29.40
CA TRP A 414 -15.42 -6.43 29.74
C TRP A 414 -15.09 -4.95 29.88
N SER A 415 -16.00 -4.09 29.40
CA SER A 415 -15.88 -2.63 29.53
C SER A 415 -17.23 -2.05 29.93
N SER A 416 -17.25 -1.23 30.98
CA SER A 416 -18.43 -0.46 31.35
C SER A 416 -18.76 0.60 30.29
N MET A 417 -20.04 0.97 30.20
CA MET A 417 -20.55 1.89 29.17
C MET A 417 -19.99 3.31 29.30
N ASP A 418 -19.57 3.72 30.50
CA ASP A 418 -18.94 5.02 30.75
C ASP A 418 -17.50 5.13 30.21
N LYS A 419 -16.87 4.01 29.84
CA LYS A 419 -15.51 3.96 29.28
C LYS A 419 -15.54 4.05 27.75
N VAL A 420 -16.04 5.18 27.24
CA VAL A 420 -16.24 5.41 25.81
C VAL A 420 -14.95 5.21 25.01
N GLU A 421 -13.81 5.67 25.53
CA GLU A 421 -12.51 5.52 24.88
C GLU A 421 -12.09 4.05 24.75
N ALA A 422 -12.37 3.22 25.76
CA ALA A 422 -12.08 1.79 25.71
C ALA A 422 -12.99 1.08 24.70
N ILE A 423 -14.28 1.42 24.66
CA ILE A 423 -15.25 0.88 23.69
C ILE A 423 -14.79 1.18 22.24
N GLN A 424 -14.35 2.41 21.99
CA GLN A 424 -13.81 2.81 20.68
C GLN A 424 -12.52 2.06 20.33
N LEU A 425 -11.62 1.85 21.31
CA LEU A 425 -10.42 1.04 21.14
C LEU A 425 -10.76 -0.39 20.71
N TRP A 426 -11.68 -1.06 21.43
CA TRP A 426 -12.11 -2.42 21.11
C TRP A 426 -12.68 -2.53 19.70
N GLN A 427 -13.53 -1.57 19.31
CA GLN A 427 -14.10 -1.51 17.97
C GLN A 427 -13.01 -1.31 16.89
N ALA A 428 -12.04 -0.42 17.13
CA ALA A 428 -10.93 -0.17 16.22
C ALA A 428 -10.04 -1.42 16.03
N LEU A 429 -9.92 -2.25 17.06
CA LEU A 429 -9.18 -3.52 17.03
C LEU A 429 -10.00 -4.71 16.51
N ASN A 430 -11.20 -4.46 15.96
CA ASN A 430 -12.13 -5.43 15.40
C ASN A 430 -12.65 -6.47 16.41
N TYR A 431 -12.80 -6.08 17.67
CA TYR A 431 -13.57 -6.88 18.63
C TYR A 431 -15.06 -6.72 18.35
N ASN A 432 -15.81 -7.81 18.51
CA ASN A 432 -17.26 -7.77 18.50
C ASN A 432 -17.75 -7.29 19.86
N LEU A 433 -18.70 -6.35 19.87
CA LEU A 433 -19.29 -5.80 21.09
C LEU A 433 -20.65 -6.44 21.35
N SER A 434 -20.84 -6.98 22.55
CA SER A 434 -22.10 -7.56 23.01
C SER A 434 -22.57 -6.81 24.27
N PRO A 435 -23.69 -6.06 24.20
CA PRO A 435 -24.18 -5.31 25.34
C PRO A 435 -24.60 -6.26 26.47
N THR A 436 -24.27 -5.89 27.70
CA THR A 436 -24.54 -6.71 28.89
C THR A 436 -24.69 -5.83 30.13
N THR A 437 -25.28 -6.38 31.17
CA THR A 437 -25.31 -5.80 32.50
C THR A 437 -24.65 -6.78 33.45
N ILE A 438 -23.60 -6.34 34.15
CA ILE A 438 -22.97 -7.15 35.19
C ILE A 438 -23.39 -6.65 36.56
N HIS A 439 -23.55 -7.56 37.51
CA HIS A 439 -23.73 -7.21 38.90
C HIS A 439 -22.37 -7.21 39.59
N ILE A 440 -22.00 -6.11 40.23
CA ILE A 440 -20.76 -6.00 41.00
C ILE A 440 -21.13 -6.21 42.48
N ASP A 441 -20.94 -7.44 42.96
CA ASP A 441 -21.32 -7.84 44.32
C ASP A 441 -20.74 -6.91 45.40
N SER A 442 -19.48 -6.52 45.27
CA SER A 442 -18.77 -5.68 46.25
C SER A 442 -19.39 -4.30 46.43
N LYS A 443 -20.10 -3.81 45.42
CA LYS A 443 -20.78 -2.50 45.43
C LYS A 443 -22.30 -2.63 45.45
N ASN A 444 -22.83 -3.84 45.31
CA ASN A 444 -24.25 -4.14 45.15
C ASN A 444 -24.91 -3.25 44.07
N VAL A 445 -24.25 -3.11 42.92
CA VAL A 445 -24.74 -2.30 41.79
C VAL A 445 -24.70 -3.08 40.49
N ASN A 446 -25.68 -2.80 39.63
CA ASN A 446 -25.68 -3.25 38.24
C ASN A 446 -24.96 -2.21 37.39
N VAL A 447 -23.99 -2.66 36.60
CA VAL A 447 -23.23 -1.81 35.68
C VAL A 447 -23.48 -2.27 34.25
N GLU A 448 -24.00 -1.37 33.44
CA GLU A 448 -24.19 -1.58 32.01
C GLU A 448 -22.86 -1.43 31.27
N GLY A 449 -22.66 -2.24 30.24
CA GLY A 449 -21.43 -2.24 29.46
C GLY A 449 -21.47 -3.22 28.30
N TYR A 450 -20.29 -3.61 27.87
CA TYR A 450 -20.09 -4.52 26.74
C TYR A 450 -19.10 -5.62 27.13
N TYR A 451 -19.47 -6.87 26.86
CA TYR A 451 -18.45 -7.88 26.59
C TYR A 451 -17.89 -7.64 25.20
N VAL A 452 -16.57 -7.69 25.11
CA VAL A 452 -15.86 -7.59 23.84
C VAL A 452 -15.15 -8.90 23.57
N VAL A 453 -15.29 -9.45 22.36
CA VAL A 453 -14.71 -10.75 22.00
C VAL A 453 -14.11 -10.73 20.60
N LYS A 454 -12.96 -11.39 20.46
CA LYS A 454 -12.28 -11.57 19.19
C LYS A 454 -11.75 -13.00 19.06
N SER A 455 -11.97 -13.60 17.90
CA SER A 455 -11.36 -14.89 17.56
C SER A 455 -9.90 -14.66 17.16
N LEU A 456 -9.00 -15.48 17.70
CA LEU A 456 -7.55 -15.34 17.53
C LEU A 456 -7.03 -16.00 16.24
#